data_AF-A0A7R9V9H2-F1
#
_entry.id   AF-A0A7R9V9H2-F1
#
_cell.length_a   1.000
_cell.length_b   1.000
_cell.length_c   1.000
_cell.angle_alpha   90.00
_cell.angle_beta   90.00
_cell.angle_gamma   90.00
#
_symmetry.space_group_name_H-M   'P 1'
#
loop_
_entity.id
_entity.type
_entity.pdbx_description
1 polymer ?
#
loop_
_entity_poly.entity_id
_entity_poly.type
_entity_poly.pdbx_seq_one_letter_code
_entity_poly.pdbx_strand_id
1 'polypeptide(L)'
;ENGSKKFFTWFDHMVWYPLGRPVGTTIYPGMQFTSVFIYHVLERLGMPMSLNDVCVFVPAWFGATASVITGLMAAECSGVKSAAPAAAFIMAIVPAHIMRSVAGGYDNESIANTAMVLTFWLWVRSTRNQGSWLFAIPAALAYFYMVAAWGGYVFVINTIGAHAGLLWLIGRFDEGIYKAYTIFFVVGTALAVQIPIVNWAPLKSMEQIMPLS
;
A
#
# COMPACT_ATOMS: atom_id res chain seq x y z
N GLU A 1 -12.94 19.59 6.84
CA GLU A 1 -14.04 20.56 6.61
C GLU A 1 -15.38 19.90 6.32
N ASN A 2 -15.55 19.12 5.24
CA ASN A 2 -16.88 18.58 4.84
C ASN A 2 -17.18 17.14 5.28
N GLY A 3 -16.21 16.43 5.86
CA GLY A 3 -16.36 15.06 6.37
C GLY A 3 -16.28 13.96 5.30
N SER A 4 -16.09 12.72 5.75
CA SER A 4 -15.87 11.55 4.88
C SER A 4 -17.10 11.15 4.05
N LYS A 5 -18.31 11.28 4.59
CA LYS A 5 -19.55 10.93 3.88
C LYS A 5 -19.77 11.81 2.66
N LYS A 6 -19.55 13.13 2.79
CA LYS A 6 -19.69 14.07 1.68
C LYS A 6 -18.62 13.86 0.61
N PHE A 7 -17.44 13.39 0.99
CA PHE A 7 -16.36 13.06 0.04
C PHE A 7 -16.75 11.91 -0.90
N PHE A 8 -17.31 10.83 -0.37
CA PHE A 8 -17.73 9.68 -1.21
C PHE A 8 -18.92 10.00 -2.13
N THR A 9 -19.75 10.99 -1.80
CA THR A 9 -20.86 11.46 -2.65
C THR A 9 -20.53 12.72 -3.44
N TRP A 10 -19.26 13.14 -3.49
CA TRP A 10 -18.88 14.41 -4.09
C TRP A 10 -18.91 14.33 -5.63
N PHE A 11 -19.67 15.24 -6.24
CA PHE A 11 -19.66 15.51 -7.66
C PHE A 11 -19.09 16.91 -7.91
N ASP A 12 -18.06 16.99 -8.74
CA ASP A 12 -17.39 18.24 -9.08
C ASP A 12 -17.90 18.76 -10.43
N HIS A 13 -18.57 19.92 -10.40
CA HIS A 13 -19.08 20.59 -11.59
C HIS A 13 -18.08 21.60 -12.19
N MET A 14 -16.98 21.90 -11.49
CA MET A 14 -15.98 22.88 -11.95
C MET A 14 -14.96 22.29 -12.93
N VAL A 15 -14.96 20.97 -13.11
CA VAL A 15 -14.02 20.26 -13.99
C VAL A 15 -14.80 19.55 -15.10
N TRP A 16 -14.21 19.43 -16.29
CA TRP A 16 -14.78 18.71 -17.45
C TRP A 16 -16.14 19.27 -17.91
N TYR A 17 -16.25 20.59 -18.06
CA TYR A 17 -17.48 21.19 -18.59
C TYR A 17 -17.80 20.65 -20.00
N PRO A 18 -19.04 20.22 -20.31
CA PRO A 18 -20.26 20.30 -19.49
C PRO A 18 -20.60 19.06 -18.64
N LEU A 19 -19.76 18.01 -18.66
CA LEU A 19 -20.05 16.70 -18.06
C LEU A 19 -19.89 16.67 -16.53
N GLY A 20 -18.90 17.38 -15.99
CA GLY A 20 -18.53 17.25 -14.57
C GLY A 20 -17.76 15.96 -14.28
N ARG A 21 -17.41 15.73 -13.00
CA ARG A 21 -16.72 14.51 -12.55
C ARG A 21 -17.25 14.02 -11.19
N PRO A 22 -17.69 12.75 -11.09
CA PRO A 22 -17.98 12.13 -9.78
C PRO A 22 -16.66 11.79 -9.09
N VAL A 23 -16.22 12.62 -8.15
CA VAL A 23 -14.90 12.45 -7.52
C VAL A 23 -14.88 11.20 -6.64
N GLY A 24 -15.89 11.00 -5.79
CA GLY A 24 -15.91 9.91 -4.81
C GLY A 24 -15.77 8.49 -5.37
N THR A 25 -16.09 8.27 -6.65
CA THR A 25 -15.98 6.97 -7.33
C THR A 25 -14.85 6.90 -8.35
N THR A 26 -14.15 8.02 -8.64
CA THR A 26 -13.12 8.09 -9.68
C THR A 26 -11.73 8.42 -9.16
N ILE A 27 -11.55 8.44 -7.83
CA ILE A 27 -10.23 8.60 -7.19
C ILE A 27 -9.98 7.52 -6.14
N TYR A 28 -8.70 7.22 -5.96
CA TYR A 28 -8.19 6.43 -4.85
C TYR A 28 -8.19 7.32 -3.59
N PRO A 29 -8.94 6.98 -2.53
CA PRO A 29 -9.12 7.86 -1.37
C PRO A 29 -7.95 7.84 -0.38
N GLY A 30 -7.04 6.86 -0.49
CA GLY A 30 -6.07 6.53 0.56
C GLY A 30 -5.21 7.72 0.98
N MET A 31 -4.71 8.49 0.02
CA MET A 31 -3.86 9.64 0.30
C MET A 31 -4.58 10.74 1.09
N GLN A 32 -5.79 11.12 0.65
CA GLN A 32 -6.55 12.22 1.24
C GLN A 32 -6.97 11.87 2.67
N PHE A 33 -7.40 10.62 2.90
CA PHE A 33 -7.75 10.14 4.24
C PHE A 33 -6.52 10.08 5.16
N THR A 34 -5.36 9.65 4.65
CA THR A 34 -4.12 9.64 5.43
C THR A 34 -3.69 11.05 5.85
N SER A 35 -3.73 12.03 4.95
CA SER A 35 -3.36 13.41 5.30
C SER A 35 -4.31 14.03 6.32
N VAL A 36 -5.62 13.81 6.18
CA VAL A 36 -6.62 14.30 7.15
C VAL A 36 -6.47 13.61 8.51
N PHE A 37 -6.15 12.31 8.51
CA PHE A 37 -5.87 11.58 9.75
C PHE A 37 -4.64 12.17 10.47
N ILE A 38 -3.54 12.40 9.75
CA ILE A 38 -2.32 12.97 10.31
C ILE A 38 -2.57 14.39 10.84
N TYR A 39 -3.32 15.21 10.10
CA TYR A 39 -3.72 16.55 10.54
C TYR A 39 -4.45 16.52 11.89
N HIS A 40 -5.47 15.66 12.04
CA HIS A 40 -6.20 15.53 13.31
C HIS A 40 -5.35 14.94 14.45
N VAL A 41 -4.40 14.06 14.14
CA VAL A 41 -3.45 13.54 15.14
C VAL A 41 -2.52 14.65 15.63
N LEU A 42 -1.95 15.45 14.73
CA LEU A 42 -1.07 16.57 15.07
C LEU A 42 -1.80 17.64 15.90
N GLU A 43 -3.05 17.94 15.54
CA GLU A 43 -3.92 18.85 16.29
C GLU A 43 -4.15 18.36 17.73
N ARG A 44 -4.44 17.06 17.92
CA ARG A 44 -4.60 16.46 19.25
C ARG A 44 -3.31 16.39 20.07
N LEU A 45 -2.16 16.32 19.41
CA LEU A 45 -0.85 16.35 20.04
C LEU A 45 -0.39 17.77 20.40
N GLY A 46 -1.20 18.79 20.12
CA GLY A 46 -0.89 20.19 20.44
C GLY A 46 0.13 20.84 19.50
N MET A 47 0.34 20.26 18.31
CA MET A 47 1.21 20.81 17.26
C MET A 47 0.36 21.31 16.08
N PRO A 48 -0.24 22.51 16.17
CA PRO A 48 -1.12 23.02 15.13
C PRO A 48 -0.32 23.30 13.85
N MET A 49 -0.61 22.53 12.81
CA MET A 49 -0.03 22.66 11.47
C MET A 49 -1.18 22.83 10.47
N SER A 50 -1.02 23.68 9.46
CA SER A 50 -2.08 23.83 8.46
C SER A 50 -2.21 22.53 7.64
N LEU A 51 -3.41 22.25 7.11
CA LEU A 51 -3.61 21.07 6.26
C LEU A 51 -2.69 21.11 5.03
N ASN A 52 -2.40 22.30 4.51
CA ASN A 52 -1.47 22.48 3.40
C ASN A 52 -0.05 22.02 3.76
N ASP A 53 0.46 22.46 4.92
CA ASP A 53 1.79 22.05 5.40
C ASP A 53 1.86 20.53 5.60
N VAL A 54 0.79 19.92 6.15
CA VAL A 54 0.72 18.45 6.29
C VAL A 54 0.83 17.78 4.92
N CYS A 55 0.08 18.25 3.91
CA CYS A 55 0.17 17.69 2.56
C CYS A 55 1.57 17.87 1.93
N VAL A 56 2.27 18.98 2.24
CA VAL A 56 3.64 19.21 1.77
C VAL A 56 4.64 18.22 2.40
N PHE A 57 4.49 17.89 3.68
CA PHE A 57 5.42 17.02 4.40
C PHE A 57 5.12 15.52 4.29
N VAL A 58 3.87 15.14 4.02
CA VAL A 58 3.45 13.72 3.89
C VAL A 58 4.35 12.92 2.94
N PRO A 59 4.66 13.38 1.71
CA PRO A 59 5.57 12.65 0.81
C PRO A 59 6.95 12.37 1.41
N ALA A 60 7.52 13.34 2.14
CA ALA A 60 8.83 13.20 2.77
C ALA A 60 8.81 12.21 3.95
N TRP A 61 7.79 12.28 4.81
CA TRP A 61 7.63 11.33 5.91
C TRP A 61 7.43 9.90 5.41
N PHE A 62 6.56 9.72 4.42
CA PHE A 62 6.33 8.41 3.81
C PHE A 62 7.57 7.90 3.09
N GLY A 63 8.27 8.76 2.33
CA GLY A 63 9.56 8.43 1.70
C GLY A 63 10.61 7.92 2.69
N ALA A 64 10.73 8.57 3.85
CA ALA A 64 11.64 8.13 4.92
C ALA A 64 11.21 6.78 5.51
N THR A 65 9.91 6.59 5.78
CA THR A 65 9.40 5.30 6.28
C THR A 65 9.58 4.16 5.27
N ALA A 66 9.39 4.42 3.97
CA ALA A 66 9.63 3.45 2.92
C ALA A 66 11.08 2.98 2.90
N SER A 67 12.04 3.89 3.07
CA SER A 67 13.47 3.56 3.16
C SER A 67 13.77 2.64 4.34
N VAL A 68 13.20 2.93 5.51
CA VAL A 68 13.37 2.08 6.71
C VAL A 68 12.77 0.69 6.49
N ILE A 69 11.55 0.61 5.96
CA ILE A 69 10.86 -0.66 5.70
C ILE A 69 11.61 -1.49 4.64
N THR A 70 12.16 -0.84 3.62
CA THR A 70 13.00 -1.49 2.61
C THR A 70 14.25 -2.11 3.24
N GLY A 71 14.86 -1.42 4.21
CA GLY A 71 15.94 -1.98 5.03
C GLY A 71 15.50 -3.22 5.81
N LEU A 72 14.37 -3.14 6.51
CA LEU A 72 13.83 -4.29 7.24
C LEU A 72 13.56 -5.48 6.32
N MET A 73 12.99 -5.25 5.14
CA MET A 73 12.78 -6.27 4.12
C MET A 73 14.10 -6.89 3.64
N ALA A 74 15.12 -6.09 3.39
CA ALA A 74 16.44 -6.60 2.99
C ALA A 74 17.10 -7.47 4.06
N ALA A 75 16.98 -7.10 5.34
CA ALA A 75 17.47 -7.94 6.43
C ALA A 75 16.69 -9.25 6.56
N GLU A 76 15.37 -9.21 6.35
CA GLU A 76 14.55 -10.42 6.34
C GLU A 76 14.97 -11.36 5.20
N CYS A 77 15.12 -10.87 3.98
CA CYS A 77 15.49 -11.69 2.81
C CYS A 77 16.93 -12.22 2.87
N SER A 78 17.89 -11.40 3.32
CA SER A 78 19.31 -11.79 3.36
C SER A 78 19.68 -12.64 4.57
N GLY A 79 18.88 -12.57 5.65
CA GLY A 79 19.24 -13.17 6.94
C GLY A 79 20.37 -12.46 7.68
N VAL A 80 20.92 -11.38 7.11
CA VAL A 80 22.03 -10.61 7.69
C VAL A 80 21.52 -9.27 8.20
N LYS A 81 21.73 -9.00 9.49
CA LYS A 81 21.26 -7.75 10.13
C LYS A 81 21.92 -6.49 9.56
N SER A 82 23.17 -6.57 9.08
CA SER A 82 23.86 -5.44 8.46
C SER A 82 23.29 -5.04 7.10
N ALA A 83 22.49 -5.89 6.45
CA ALA A 83 21.85 -5.55 5.19
C ALA A 83 20.75 -4.49 5.36
N ALA A 84 20.14 -4.40 6.55
CA ALA A 84 19.09 -3.41 6.82
C ALA A 84 19.56 -1.95 6.66
N PRO A 85 20.58 -1.47 7.40
CA PRO A 85 21.04 -0.10 7.24
C PRO A 85 21.56 0.14 5.82
N ALA A 86 22.27 -0.81 5.21
CA ALA A 86 22.78 -0.66 3.85
C ALA A 86 21.65 -0.41 2.82
N ALA A 87 20.61 -1.24 2.82
CA ALA A 87 19.48 -1.08 1.91
C ALA A 87 18.66 0.18 2.23
N ALA A 88 18.47 0.52 3.51
CA ALA A 88 17.78 1.74 3.90
C ALA A 88 18.52 3.01 3.43
N PHE A 89 19.86 3.05 3.56
CA PHE A 89 20.66 4.17 3.08
C PHE A 89 20.62 4.29 1.57
N ILE A 90 20.72 3.18 0.83
CA ILE A 90 20.60 3.19 -0.63
C ILE A 90 19.22 3.75 -1.01
N MET A 91 18.13 3.20 -0.48
CA MET A 91 16.78 3.66 -0.78
C MET A 91 16.58 5.15 -0.48
N ALA A 92 17.15 5.64 0.63
CA ALA A 92 17.02 7.03 1.04
C ALA A 92 17.68 8.03 0.07
N ILE A 93 18.75 7.64 -0.65
CA ILE A 93 19.48 8.53 -1.57
C ILE A 93 19.19 8.26 -3.05
N VAL A 94 18.47 7.18 -3.38
CA VAL A 94 18.20 6.81 -4.77
C VAL A 94 17.36 7.91 -5.44
N PRO A 95 17.85 8.53 -6.54
CA PRO A 95 17.16 9.65 -7.18
C PRO A 95 15.73 9.30 -7.64
N ALA A 96 15.53 8.06 -8.12
CA ALA A 96 14.21 7.60 -8.53
C ALA A 96 13.18 7.61 -7.40
N HIS A 97 13.59 7.29 -6.17
CA HIS A 97 12.72 7.34 -4.99
C HIS A 97 12.47 8.78 -4.56
N ILE A 98 13.54 9.58 -4.46
CA ILE A 98 13.45 11.00 -4.04
C ILE A 98 12.52 11.80 -4.97
N MET A 99 12.60 11.60 -6.28
CA MET A 99 11.74 12.32 -7.23
C MET A 99 10.24 12.07 -7.02
N ARG A 100 9.87 10.93 -6.43
CA ARG A 100 8.47 10.57 -6.14
C ARG A 100 8.08 10.79 -4.67
N SER A 101 9.01 11.18 -3.80
CA SER A 101 8.79 11.39 -2.37
C SER A 101 9.36 12.73 -1.85
N VAL A 102 9.55 13.70 -2.75
CA VAL A 102 10.04 15.03 -2.40
C VAL A 102 8.96 15.82 -1.64
N ALA A 103 9.37 16.63 -0.66
CA ALA A 103 8.46 17.54 0.02
C ALA A 103 7.76 18.46 -1.00
N GLY A 104 6.44 18.58 -0.90
CA GLY A 104 5.60 19.29 -1.86
C GLY A 104 5.16 18.47 -3.07
N GLY A 105 5.78 17.31 -3.33
CA GLY A 105 5.37 16.36 -4.37
C GLY A 105 4.18 15.49 -3.93
N TYR A 106 3.03 16.12 -3.61
CA TYR A 106 1.84 15.44 -3.09
C TYR A 106 1.13 14.62 -4.18
N ASP A 107 1.68 13.44 -4.48
CA ASP A 107 1.15 12.48 -5.45
C ASP A 107 0.97 11.08 -4.84
N ASN A 108 0.08 10.28 -5.42
CA ASN A 108 -0.36 8.98 -4.87
C ASN A 108 0.80 8.01 -4.72
N GLU A 109 1.79 8.14 -5.59
CA GLU A 109 2.99 7.32 -5.60
C GLU A 109 3.80 7.41 -4.30
N SER A 110 3.81 8.58 -3.62
CA SER A 110 4.61 8.78 -2.41
C SER A 110 4.16 7.88 -1.26
N ILE A 111 2.85 7.73 -1.10
CA ILE A 111 2.24 6.87 -0.08
C ILE A 111 2.18 5.43 -0.56
N ALA A 112 1.89 5.22 -1.84
CA ALA A 112 1.79 3.89 -2.43
C ALA A 112 3.09 3.10 -2.35
N ASN A 113 4.24 3.74 -2.60
CA ASN A 113 5.53 3.05 -2.49
C ASN A 113 5.76 2.50 -1.07
N THR A 114 5.43 3.29 -0.05
CA THR A 114 5.51 2.88 1.36
C THR A 114 4.57 1.71 1.67
N ALA A 115 3.33 1.79 1.20
CA ALA A 115 2.33 0.72 1.38
C ALA A 115 2.76 -0.58 0.68
N MET A 116 3.37 -0.47 -0.50
CA MET A 116 3.89 -1.58 -1.27
C MET A 116 5.02 -2.31 -0.55
N VAL A 117 6.08 -1.58 -0.13
CA VAL A 117 7.21 -2.19 0.58
C VAL A 117 6.79 -2.77 1.93
N LEU A 118 5.80 -2.15 2.61
CA LEU A 118 5.21 -2.68 3.84
C LEU A 118 4.50 -4.01 3.59
N THR A 119 3.71 -4.10 2.52
CA THR A 119 3.01 -5.32 2.12
C THR A 119 3.99 -6.43 1.81
N PHE A 120 5.05 -6.16 1.03
CA PHE A 120 6.06 -7.15 0.71
C PHE A 120 6.87 -7.61 1.93
N TRP A 121 7.26 -6.68 2.81
CA TRP A 121 7.95 -7.05 4.04
C TRP A 121 7.10 -7.97 4.93
N LEU A 122 5.82 -7.63 5.14
CA LEU A 122 4.91 -8.46 5.94
C LEU A 122 4.63 -9.82 5.28
N TRP A 123 4.53 -9.85 3.95
CA TRP A 123 4.40 -11.08 3.18
C TRP A 123 5.61 -12.00 3.36
N VAL A 124 6.83 -11.50 3.13
CA VAL A 124 8.08 -12.27 3.33
C VAL A 124 8.17 -12.79 4.76
N ARG A 125 7.80 -11.95 5.73
CA ARG A 125 7.77 -12.34 7.15
C ARG A 125 6.75 -13.45 7.43
N SER A 126 5.61 -13.45 6.76
CA SER A 126 4.58 -14.48 6.90
C SER A 126 5.02 -15.84 6.37
N THR A 127 5.87 -15.87 5.35
CA THR A 127 6.37 -17.11 4.71
C THR A 127 7.62 -17.69 5.37
N ARG A 128 8.21 -17.00 6.36
CA ARG A 128 9.52 -17.37 6.91
C ARG A 128 9.51 -18.66 7.74
N ASN A 129 8.51 -18.82 8.60
CA ASN A 129 8.36 -19.98 9.48
C ASN A 129 6.95 -20.56 9.35
N GLN A 130 6.79 -21.86 9.58
CA GLN A 130 5.47 -22.51 9.61
C GLN A 130 4.48 -21.90 10.62
N GLY A 131 4.96 -21.25 11.68
CA GLY A 131 4.12 -20.55 12.68
C GLY A 131 3.86 -19.06 12.38
N SER A 132 4.47 -18.48 11.35
CA SER A 132 4.39 -17.05 11.04
C SER A 132 3.22 -16.67 10.13
N TRP A 133 2.34 -17.62 9.77
CA TRP A 133 1.21 -17.37 8.86
C TRP A 133 0.27 -16.26 9.34
N LEU A 134 0.21 -15.97 10.65
CA LEU A 134 -0.60 -14.86 11.20
C LEU A 134 -0.16 -13.48 10.69
N PHE A 135 1.09 -13.31 10.26
CA PHE A 135 1.57 -12.07 9.63
C PHE A 135 0.91 -11.81 8.26
N ALA A 136 0.18 -12.78 7.69
CA ALA A 136 -0.64 -12.57 6.50
C ALA A 136 -1.82 -11.62 6.74
N ILE A 137 -2.35 -11.53 7.97
CA ILE A 137 -3.44 -10.60 8.31
C ILE A 137 -2.98 -9.14 8.21
N PRO A 138 -1.91 -8.69 8.89
CA PRO A 138 -1.41 -7.34 8.71
C PRO A 138 -0.88 -7.11 7.29
N ALA A 139 -0.37 -8.14 6.58
CA ALA A 139 -0.03 -8.02 5.16
C ALA A 139 -1.27 -7.70 4.31
N ALA A 140 -2.41 -8.35 4.56
CA ALA A 140 -3.67 -8.08 3.87
C ALA A 140 -4.22 -6.68 4.19
N LEU A 141 -4.05 -6.19 5.42
CA LEU A 141 -4.40 -4.81 5.79
C LEU A 141 -3.51 -3.78 5.10
N ALA A 142 -2.20 -4.04 5.02
CA ALA A 142 -1.27 -3.21 4.25
C ALA A 142 -1.61 -3.22 2.75
N TYR A 143 -2.00 -4.37 2.21
CA TYR A 143 -2.49 -4.49 0.85
C TYR A 143 -3.79 -3.70 0.64
N PHE A 144 -4.76 -3.78 1.54
CA PHE A 144 -5.96 -2.93 1.46
C PHE A 144 -5.61 -1.44 1.42
N TYR A 145 -4.67 -1.00 2.26
CA TYR A 145 -4.17 0.38 2.22
C TYR A 145 -3.52 0.73 0.87
N MET A 146 -2.75 -0.21 0.29
CA MET A 146 -2.17 -0.05 -1.05
C MET A 146 -3.25 0.10 -2.13
N VAL A 147 -4.28 -0.76 -2.11
CA VAL A 147 -5.43 -0.68 -3.03
C VAL A 147 -6.16 0.66 -2.88
N ALA A 148 -6.26 1.18 -1.66
CA ALA A 148 -6.86 2.49 -1.40
C ALA A 148 -6.01 3.66 -1.89
N ALA A 149 -4.68 3.49 -1.96
CA ALA A 149 -3.74 4.56 -2.29
C ALA A 149 -3.43 4.66 -3.79
N TRP A 150 -3.28 3.54 -4.51
CA TRP A 150 -2.83 3.56 -5.91
C TRP A 150 -3.21 2.32 -6.72
N GLY A 151 -3.40 2.51 -8.02
CA GLY A 151 -3.80 1.46 -8.97
C GLY A 151 -2.80 0.33 -9.19
N GLY A 152 -1.52 0.49 -8.81
CA GLY A 152 -0.53 -0.58 -8.94
C GLY A 152 -0.64 -1.68 -7.87
N TYR A 153 -1.73 -1.74 -7.12
CA TYR A 153 -2.06 -2.90 -6.29
C TYR A 153 -2.17 -4.21 -7.11
N VAL A 154 -2.48 -4.11 -8.41
CA VAL A 154 -2.47 -5.24 -9.36
C VAL A 154 -1.07 -5.87 -9.46
N PHE A 155 -0.02 -5.04 -9.46
CA PHE A 155 1.37 -5.55 -9.44
C PHE A 155 1.68 -6.31 -8.15
N VAL A 156 1.20 -5.82 -7.01
CA VAL A 156 1.45 -6.44 -5.70
C VAL A 156 0.82 -7.83 -5.61
N ILE A 157 -0.45 -7.96 -5.99
CA ILE A 157 -1.15 -9.25 -5.90
C ILE A 157 -0.57 -10.27 -6.88
N ASN A 158 -0.21 -9.85 -8.10
CA ASN A 158 0.41 -10.73 -9.08
C ASN A 158 1.81 -11.16 -8.67
N THR A 159 2.60 -10.27 -8.06
CA THR A 159 3.94 -10.63 -7.55
C THR A 159 3.86 -11.64 -6.41
N ILE A 160 2.89 -11.47 -5.49
CA ILE A 160 2.66 -12.42 -4.40
C ILE A 160 2.17 -13.77 -4.94
N GLY A 161 1.25 -13.77 -5.90
CA GLY A 161 0.79 -14.97 -6.59
C GLY A 161 1.93 -15.70 -7.31
N ALA A 162 2.74 -14.97 -8.10
CA ALA A 162 3.90 -15.52 -8.78
C ALA A 162 4.93 -16.10 -7.80
N HIS A 163 5.18 -15.44 -6.66
CA HIS A 163 6.06 -15.96 -5.62
C HIS A 163 5.54 -17.27 -5.02
N ALA A 164 4.25 -17.35 -4.67
CA ALA A 164 3.63 -18.57 -4.17
C ALA A 164 3.66 -19.71 -5.21
N GLY A 165 3.33 -19.41 -6.46
CA GLY A 165 3.40 -20.36 -7.58
C GLY A 165 4.82 -20.85 -7.85
N LEU A 166 5.82 -19.98 -7.74
CA LEU A 166 7.22 -20.36 -7.86
C LEU A 166 7.67 -21.31 -6.73
N LEU A 167 7.24 -21.06 -5.49
CA LEU A 167 7.51 -21.96 -4.36
C LEU A 167 6.89 -23.35 -4.56
N TRP A 168 5.71 -23.40 -5.18
CA TRP A 168 5.08 -24.65 -5.60
C TRP A 168 5.89 -25.39 -6.67
N LEU A 169 6.34 -24.70 -7.72
CA LEU A 169 7.15 -25.30 -8.79
C LEU A 169 8.50 -25.84 -8.30
N ILE A 170 9.12 -25.18 -7.32
CA ILE A 170 10.41 -25.60 -6.74
C ILE A 170 10.22 -26.77 -5.74
N GLY A 171 8.98 -27.15 -5.43
CA GLY A 171 8.67 -28.20 -4.45
C GLY A 171 8.93 -27.79 -3.00
N ARG A 172 8.99 -26.47 -2.72
CA ARG A 172 9.16 -25.89 -1.38
C ARG A 172 7.84 -25.33 -0.84
N PHE A 173 6.74 -25.98 -1.19
CA PHE A 173 5.42 -25.57 -0.75
C PHE A 173 5.09 -26.23 0.59
N ASP A 174 4.94 -25.40 1.62
CA ASP A 174 4.64 -25.82 2.98
C ASP A 174 3.19 -25.43 3.35
N GLU A 175 2.60 -26.13 4.32
CA GLU A 175 1.26 -25.83 4.84
C GLU A 175 1.20 -24.39 5.41
N GLY A 176 2.31 -23.91 5.97
CA GLY A 176 2.41 -22.52 6.45
C GLY A 176 2.25 -21.48 5.33
N ILE A 177 2.83 -21.75 4.15
CA ILE A 177 2.71 -20.87 2.97
C ILE A 177 1.30 -20.93 2.42
N TYR A 178 0.70 -22.13 2.35
CA TYR A 178 -0.70 -22.30 1.94
C TYR A 178 -1.66 -21.49 2.81
N LYS A 179 -1.53 -21.59 4.14
CA LYS A 179 -2.34 -20.81 5.10
C LYS A 179 -2.12 -19.31 4.95
N ALA A 180 -0.87 -18.87 4.88
CA ALA A 180 -0.53 -17.46 4.71
C ALA A 180 -1.11 -16.88 3.41
N TYR A 181 -0.95 -17.59 2.29
CA TYR A 181 -1.49 -17.19 1.00
C TYR A 181 -3.01 -17.12 1.00
N THR A 182 -3.68 -18.16 1.53
CA THR A 182 -5.14 -18.22 1.58
C THR A 182 -5.72 -17.08 2.42
N ILE A 183 -5.14 -16.82 3.60
CA ILE A 183 -5.56 -15.71 4.46
C ILE A 183 -5.34 -14.37 3.76
N PHE A 184 -4.16 -14.17 3.17
CA PHE A 184 -3.85 -12.95 2.44
C PHE A 184 -4.84 -12.71 1.30
N PHE A 185 -5.13 -13.74 0.51
CA PHE A 185 -6.01 -13.63 -0.65
C PHE A 185 -7.47 -13.40 -0.25
N VAL A 186 -8.00 -14.16 0.72
CA VAL A 186 -9.40 -14.02 1.16
C VAL A 186 -9.60 -12.66 1.83
N VAL A 187 -8.76 -12.30 2.80
CA VAL A 187 -8.89 -11.03 3.52
C VAL A 187 -8.59 -9.84 2.61
N GLY A 188 -7.52 -9.93 1.81
CA GLY A 188 -7.10 -8.88 0.89
C GLY A 188 -8.16 -8.59 -0.18
N THR A 189 -8.69 -9.63 -0.82
CA THR A 189 -9.75 -9.46 -1.84
C THR A 189 -11.05 -8.98 -1.22
N ALA A 190 -11.47 -9.51 -0.08
CA ALA A 190 -12.69 -9.07 0.61
C ALA A 190 -12.64 -7.59 1.01
N LEU A 191 -11.47 -7.09 1.41
CA LEU A 191 -11.27 -5.68 1.72
C LEU A 191 -11.15 -4.82 0.45
N ALA A 192 -10.46 -5.30 -0.59
CA ALA A 192 -10.29 -4.57 -1.85
C ALA A 192 -11.63 -4.26 -2.54
N VAL A 193 -12.58 -5.19 -2.50
CA VAL A 193 -13.93 -5.00 -3.09
C VAL A 193 -14.72 -3.87 -2.41
N GLN A 194 -14.39 -3.51 -1.16
CA GLN A 194 -15.06 -2.42 -0.45
C GLN A 194 -14.71 -1.04 -1.00
N ILE A 195 -13.65 -0.91 -1.79
CA ILE A 195 -13.21 0.38 -2.34
C ILE A 195 -14.05 0.71 -3.57
N PRO A 196 -14.79 1.83 -3.60
CA PRO A 196 -15.75 2.15 -4.66
C PRO A 196 -15.18 2.13 -6.08
N ILE A 197 -13.91 2.51 -6.25
CA ILE A 197 -13.23 2.53 -7.56
C ILE A 197 -12.84 1.12 -8.04
N VAL A 198 -12.62 0.18 -7.12
CA VAL A 198 -12.17 -1.18 -7.42
C VAL A 198 -13.36 -2.12 -7.59
N ASN A 199 -14.37 -2.01 -6.72
CA ASN A 199 -15.65 -2.71 -6.82
C ASN A 199 -15.45 -4.20 -7.19
N TRP A 200 -16.02 -4.68 -8.30
CA TRP A 200 -15.88 -6.07 -8.76
C TRP A 200 -14.70 -6.33 -9.70
N ALA A 201 -13.82 -5.34 -9.94
CA ALA A 201 -12.66 -5.51 -10.81
C ALA A 201 -11.77 -6.71 -10.41
N PRO A 202 -11.57 -7.02 -9.10
CA PRO A 202 -10.77 -8.18 -8.70
C PRO A 202 -11.32 -9.53 -9.15
N LEU A 203 -12.63 -9.61 -9.41
CA LEU A 203 -13.31 -10.85 -9.79
C LEU A 203 -13.64 -10.91 -11.29
N LYS A 204 -13.46 -9.81 -12.02
CA LYS A 204 -13.84 -9.69 -13.45
C LYS A 204 -12.67 -9.37 -14.37
N SER A 205 -11.59 -8.79 -13.86
CA SER A 205 -10.45 -8.38 -14.67
C SER A 205 -9.50 -9.54 -14.93
N MET A 206 -9.06 -9.68 -16.19
CA MET A 206 -8.03 -10.67 -16.56
C MET A 206 -6.67 -10.39 -15.92
N GLU A 207 -6.46 -9.16 -15.43
CA GLU A 207 -5.21 -8.75 -14.78
C GLU A 207 -5.01 -9.38 -13.39
N GLN A 208 -6.03 -10.03 -12.83
CA GLN A 208 -5.99 -10.66 -11.49
C GLN A 208 -6.35 -12.15 -11.53
N ILE A 209 -6.16 -12.82 -12.67
CA ILE A 209 -6.40 -14.27 -12.79
C ILE A 209 -5.27 -15.10 -12.16
N MET A 210 -4.02 -14.63 -12.21
CA MET A 210 -2.87 -15.39 -11.70
C MET A 210 -2.93 -15.70 -10.20
N PRO A 211 -3.50 -14.83 -9.33
CA PRO A 211 -3.74 -15.17 -7.92
C PRO A 211 -4.94 -16.10 -7.66
N LEU A 212 -5.78 -16.36 -8.67
CA LEU A 212 -6.96 -17.21 -8.55
C LEU A 212 -6.70 -18.66 -8.99
N SER A 213 -5.62 -18.89 -9.75
CA SER A 213 -5.21 -20.19 -10.31
C SER A 213 -4.15 -20.88 -9.47
#